data_AF-A0A956P1R3-F1
#
_entry.id   AF-A0A956P1R3-F1
#
_cell.length_a   1.000
_cell.length_b   1.000
_cell.length_c   1.000
_cell.angle_alpha   90.00
_cell.angle_beta   90.00
_cell.angle_gamma   90.00
#
_symmetry.space_group_name_H-M   'P 1'
#
loop_
_entity.id
_entity.type
_entity.pdbx_description
1 polymer ?
#
loop_
_entity_poly.entity_id
_entity_poly.type
_entity_poly.pdbx_seq_one_letter_code
_entity_poly.pdbx_strand_id
1 'polypeptide(L)' 'MAAKKRPEREVSAGGIVFRRWPDGTPRFLLIRDSYRHWGFPKGHLEDGETPAEAALRETRE' A
#
# COMPACT_ATOMS: atom_id res chain seq x y z
N MET A 1 27.04 14.27 -10.17
CA MET A 1 25.74 13.60 -9.91
C MET A 1 25.04 14.38 -8.81
N ALA A 2 23.91 15.02 -9.11
CA ALA A 2 23.17 15.78 -8.10
C ALA A 2 22.42 14.79 -7.20
N ALA A 3 22.64 14.86 -5.89
CA ALA A 3 21.87 14.11 -4.91
C ALA A 3 20.39 14.48 -5.04
N LYS A 4 19.52 13.51 -5.37
CA LYS A 4 18.08 13.72 -5.40
C LYS A 4 17.64 14.21 -4.02
N LYS A 5 17.14 15.44 -3.95
CA LYS A 5 16.55 16.05 -2.76
C LYS A 5 15.48 15.09 -2.23
N ARG A 6 15.59 14.67 -0.96
CA ARG A 6 14.54 13.86 -0.32
C ARG A 6 13.21 14.62 -0.44
N PRO A 7 12.13 13.97 -0.90
CA PRO A 7 10.84 14.63 -0.96
C PRO A 7 10.45 15.09 0.44
N GLU A 8 10.02 16.34 0.55
CA GLU A 8 9.59 16.95 1.82
C GLU A 8 8.31 16.29 2.34
N ARG A 9 7.57 15.62 1.44
CA ARG A 9 6.38 14.85 1.73
C ARG A 9 6.29 13.66 0.78
N GLU A 10 6.11 12.49 1.35
CA GLU A 10 5.85 11.24 0.62
C GLU A 10 4.42 10.79 0.95
N VAL A 11 3.64 10.50 -0.10
CA VAL A 11 2.26 10.03 0.04
C VAL A 11 2.20 8.62 -0.50
N SER A 12 1.57 7.73 0.27
CA SER A 12 1.28 6.37 -0.13
C SER A 12 -0.21 6.09 -0.01
N ALA A 13 -0.71 5.21 -0.86
CA ALA A 13 -2.07 4.72 -0.83
C ALA A 13 -2.09 3.19 -0.98
N GLY A 14 -3.14 2.56 -0.48
CA GLY A 14 -3.21 1.10 -0.38
C GLY A 14 -4.57 0.63 0.11
N GLY A 15 -4.72 -0.69 0.26
CA GLY A 15 -6.01 -1.31 0.55
C GLY A 15 -5.97 -2.29 1.72
N ILE A 16 -7.05 -2.31 2.50
CA ILE A 16 -7.28 -3.34 3.53
C ILE A 16 -8.11 -4.45 2.89
N VAL A 17 -7.44 -5.48 2.40
CA VAL A 17 -8.11 -6.66 1.82
C VAL A 17 -8.46 -7.62 2.95
N PHE A 18 -9.73 -7.99 3.03
CA PHE A 18 -10.20 -8.97 3.99
C PHE A 18 -11.24 -9.90 3.38
N ARG A 19 -11.36 -11.08 3.98
CA ARG A 19 -12.47 -12.00 3.74
C ARG A 19 -13.05 -12.46 5.06
N ARG A 20 -14.34 -12.81 5.07
CA ARG A 20 -14.97 -13.44 6.23
C ARG A 20 -14.84 -14.96 6.12
N TRP A 21 -14.48 -15.61 7.22
CA TRP A 21 -14.51 -17.06 7.34
C TRP A 21 -15.95 -17.55 7.63
N PRO A 22 -16.28 -18.86 7.51
CA PRO A 22 -17.63 -19.35 7.81
C PRO A 22 -18.14 -19.02 9.22
N ASP A 23 -17.25 -18.81 10.19
CA ASP A 23 -17.59 -18.38 11.56
C ASP A 23 -17.82 -16.85 11.68
N GLY A 24 -17.77 -16.11 10.56
CA GLY A 24 -17.93 -14.65 10.51
C GLY A 24 -16.66 -13.85 10.82
N THR A 25 -15.57 -14.50 11.24
CA THR A 25 -14.32 -13.83 11.62
C THR A 25 -13.63 -13.23 10.38
N PRO A 26 -13.22 -11.95 10.41
CA PRO A 26 -12.46 -11.36 9.33
C PRO A 26 -11.01 -11.88 9.35
N ARG A 27 -10.51 -12.23 8.17
CA ARG A 27 -9.08 -12.50 7.93
C ARG A 27 -8.55 -11.47 6.96
N PHE A 28 -7.45 -10.83 7.32
CA PHE A 28 -6.83 -9.74 6.59
C PHE A 28 -5.60 -10.23 5.80
N LEU A 29 -5.37 -9.62 4.63
CA LEU A 29 -4.12 -9.76 3.90
C LEU A 29 -3.08 -8.83 4.52
N LEU A 30 -1.97 -9.41 4.98
CA LEU A 30 -0.79 -8.67 5.38
C LEU A 30 0.37 -9.07 4.47
N ILE A 31 1.18 -8.08 4.10
CA ILE A 31 2.43 -8.27 3.39
C ILE A 31 3.61 -8.00 4.33
N ARG A 32 4.74 -8.62 4.05
CA ARG A 32 6.00 -8.35 4.74
C ARG A 32 6.92 -7.61 3.79
N ASP A 33 7.23 -6.35 4.11
CA ASP A 33 8.05 -5.51 3.24
C ASP A 33 9.55 -5.89 3.29
N SER A 34 10.36 -5.23 2.46
CA SER A 34 11.81 -5.43 2.39
C SER A 34 12.53 -5.05 3.69
N TYR A 35 11.92 -4.19 4.52
CA TYR A 35 12.38 -3.81 5.85
C TYR A 35 11.89 -4.77 6.94
N ARG A 36 11.22 -5.86 6.57
CA ARG A 36 10.67 -6.91 7.43
C ARG A 36 9.52 -6.45 8.32
N HIS A 37 8.88 -5.32 8.02
CA HIS A 37 7.68 -4.87 8.71
C HIS A 37 6.44 -5.54 8.11
N TRP A 38 5.45 -5.80 8.96
CA TRP A 38 4.13 -6.25 8.52
C TRP A 38 3.23 -5.03 8.31
N GLY A 39 2.49 -5.04 7.21
CA GLY A 39 1.54 -4.00 6.89
C GLY A 39 0.53 -4.44 5.83
N PHE A 40 -0.34 -3.52 5.44
CA PHE A 40 -1.25 -3.71 4.32
C PHE A 40 -0.56 -3.39 2.99
N PRO A 41 -1.01 -3.99 1.87
CA PRO A 41 -0.59 -3.59 0.53
C PRO A 41 -0.75 -2.08 0.34
N LYS A 42 0.36 -1.42 0.00
CA LYS A 42 0.41 0.02 -0.29
C LYS A 42 1.68 0.33 -1.08
N GLY A 43 1.63 1.43 -1.80
CA GLY A 43 2.82 2.02 -2.41
C GLY A 43 2.67 3.51 -2.62
N HIS A 44 3.63 4.09 -3.32
CA HIS A 44 3.68 5.53 -3.56
C HIS A 44 2.70 5.92 -4.66
N LEU A 45 2.22 7.16 -4.60
CA LEU A 45 1.49 7.72 -5.73
C LEU A 45 2.45 7.91 -6.90
N GLU A 46 2.00 7.55 -8.09
CA GLU A 46 2.66 7.91 -9.34
C GLU A 46 2.17 9.27 -9.87
N ASP A 47 2.92 9.87 -10.80
CA ASP A 47 2.60 11.19 -11.34
C ASP A 47 1.24 11.18 -12.05
N GLY A 48 0.31 11.99 -11.53
CA GLY A 48 -1.04 12.12 -12.07
C GLY A 48 -2.08 11.16 -11.48
N GLU A 49 -1.68 10.23 -10.60
CA GLU A 49 -2.64 9.37 -9.89
C GLU A 49 -3.35 10.10 -8.74
N THR A 50 -4.65 9.83 -8.60
CA THR A 50 -5.36 10.07 -7.35
C THR A 50 -4.97 9.01 -6.31
N PRO A 51 -5.11 9.30 -5.00
CA PRO A 51 -4.88 8.29 -3.96
C PRO A 51 -5.74 7.02 -4.15
N ALA A 52 -6.95 7.14 -4.70
CA ALA A 52 -7.82 5.99 -4.92
C ALA A 52 -7.32 5.09 -6.06
N GLU A 53 -6.82 5.68 -7.16
CA GLU A 53 -6.21 4.94 -8.27
C GLU A 53 -4.95 4.20 -7.83
N ALA A 54 -4.05 4.89 -7.12
CA ALA A 54 -2.86 4.29 -6.55
C ALA A 54 -3.21 3.14 -5.59
N ALA A 55 -4.20 3.31 -4.71
CA ALA A 55 -4.64 2.24 -3.81
C ALA A 55 -5.16 1.00 -4.57
N LEU A 56 -5.92 1.20 -5.67
CA LEU A 56 -6.44 0.09 -6.48
C LEU A 56 -5.34 -0.67 -7.21
N ARG A 57 -4.35 0.04 -7.78
CA ARG A 57 -3.19 -0.54 -8.44
C ARG A 57 -2.33 -1.33 -7.46
N GLU A 58 -1.88 -0.68 -6.38
CA GLU A 58 -0.99 -1.27 -5.36
C GLU A 58 -1.62 -2.45 -4.61
N THR A 59 -2.95 -2.47 -4.47
CA THR A 59 -3.63 -3.61 -3.85
C THR A 59 -3.68 -4.84 -4.76
N ARG A 60 -3.51 -4.64 -6.07
CA ARG A 60 -3.62 -5.69 -7.09
C ARG A 60 -2.27 -6.31 -7.49
N GLU A 61 -1.19 -5.54 -7.39
CA GLU A 61 0.19 -5.97 -7.64
C GLU A 61 0.67 -7.02 -6.62
#